data_AF-A0A932M9K0-F1
#
_entry.id   AF-A0A932M9K0-F1
#
_cell.length_a   1.000
_cell.length_b   1.000
_cell.length_c   1.000
_cell.angle_alpha   90.00
_cell.angle_beta   90.00
_cell.angle_gamma   90.00
#
_symmetry.space_group_name_H-M   'P 1'
#
loop_
_entity.id
_entity.type
_entity.pdbx_description
1 polymer ?
#
loop_
_entity_poly.entity_id
_entity_poly.type
_entity_poly.pdbx_seq_one_letter_code
_entity_poly.pdbx_strand_id
1 'polypeptide(L)'
;MERIVIDTNVYVDWLNEGQHEAILFRREAVKYLSAVVLMELSAGAFSARDRRLVREVTSAFAKVDRILLPTVTIYEEAGDVLRR
;
A
#
# COMPACT_ATOMS: atom_id res chain seq x y z
N MET A 1 -4.87 0.32 -19.56
CA MET A 1 -4.01 0.82 -18.47
C MET A 1 -4.27 -0.04 -17.25
N GLU A 2 -3.25 -0.70 -16.73
CA GLU A 2 -3.38 -1.68 -15.63
C GLU A 2 -3.63 -0.95 -14.30
N ARG A 3 -4.47 -1.53 -13.43
CA ARG A 3 -4.67 -1.05 -12.06
C ARG A 3 -4.00 -2.03 -11.11
N ILE A 4 -3.13 -1.52 -10.26
CA ILE A 4 -2.34 -2.35 -9.37
C ILE A 4 -2.50 -1.89 -7.92
N VAL A 5 -2.57 -2.86 -7.02
CA VAL A 5 -2.40 -2.67 -5.58
C VAL A 5 -1.05 -3.27 -5.24
N ILE A 6 -0.25 -2.53 -4.48
CA ILE A 6 1.12 -2.91 -4.14
C ILE A 6 1.12 -3.42 -2.70
N ASP A 7 1.75 -4.57 -2.50
CA ASP A 7 1.86 -5.22 -1.19
C ASP A 7 2.84 -4.48 -0.26
N THR A 8 2.70 -4.69 1.05
CA THR A 8 3.47 -4.01 2.09
C THR A 8 4.97 -4.26 1.96
N ASN A 9 5.38 -5.49 1.64
CA ASN A 9 6.80 -5.85 1.50
C ASN A 9 7.52 -5.00 0.44
N VAL A 10 6.89 -4.72 -0.71
CA VAL A 10 7.46 -3.88 -1.78
C VAL A 10 7.71 -2.46 -1.28
N TYR A 11 6.79 -1.91 -0.47
CA TYR A 11 7.00 -0.61 0.15
C TYR A 11 8.11 -0.63 1.20
N VAL A 12 8.19 -1.68 2.03
CA VAL A 12 9.22 -1.84 3.06
C VAL A 12 10.61 -1.91 2.42
N ASP A 13 10.77 -2.77 1.41
CA ASP A 13 12.01 -2.94 0.65
C ASP A 13 12.44 -1.62 -0.02
N TRP A 14 11.48 -0.87 -0.58
CA TRP A 14 11.77 0.44 -1.16
C TRP A 14 12.17 1.49 -0.11
N LEU A 15 11.42 1.59 0.99
CA LEU A 15 11.68 2.59 2.04
C LEU A 15 13.01 2.36 2.75
N ASN A 16 13.39 1.10 2.94
CA ASN A 16 14.59 0.73 3.67
C ASN A 16 15.83 0.63 2.76
N GLU A 17 15.68 0.07 1.56
CA GLU A 17 16.81 -0.34 0.72
C GLU A 17 16.76 0.27 -0.70
N GLY A 18 15.72 1.04 -1.04
CA GLY A 18 15.56 1.63 -2.37
C GLY A 18 15.23 0.63 -3.48
N GLN A 19 14.77 -0.57 -3.13
CA GLN A 19 14.43 -1.62 -4.10
C GLN A 19 13.06 -1.39 -4.77
N HIS A 20 12.78 -2.16 -5.82
CA HIS A 20 11.48 -2.19 -6.54
C HIS A 20 10.98 -0.86 -7.14
N GLU A 21 11.85 0.12 -7.36
CA GLU A 21 11.49 1.40 -8.01
C GLU A 21 10.79 1.21 -9.36
N ALA A 22 11.21 0.22 -10.13
CA ALA A 22 10.60 -0.13 -11.42
C ALA A 22 9.11 -0.50 -11.29
N ILE A 23 8.67 -1.03 -10.15
CA ILE A 23 7.27 -1.36 -9.87
C ILE A 23 6.53 -0.11 -9.41
N LEU A 24 7.08 0.60 -8.41
CA LEU A 24 6.46 1.76 -7.78
C LEU A 24 6.27 2.94 -8.77
N PHE A 25 7.23 3.16 -9.66
CA PHE A 25 7.24 4.29 -10.58
C PHE A 25 6.87 3.94 -12.02
N ARG A 26 6.41 2.71 -12.30
CA ARG A 26 5.95 2.26 -13.63
C ARG A 26 4.90 3.18 -14.26
N ARG A 27 5.19 3.85 -15.37
CA ARG A 27 4.31 4.91 -15.90
C ARG A 27 2.97 4.39 -16.44
N GLU A 28 2.93 3.19 -16.99
CA GLU A 28 1.78 2.61 -17.68
C GLU A 28 0.78 1.89 -16.73
N ALA A 29 0.87 2.16 -15.43
CA ALA A 29 0.01 1.58 -14.40
C ALA A 29 -0.56 2.65 -13.45
N VAL A 30 -1.82 2.48 -13.09
CA VAL A 30 -2.49 3.26 -12.03
C VAL A 30 -2.35 2.49 -10.72
N LYS A 31 -1.63 3.08 -9.76
CA LYS A 31 -1.41 2.49 -8.45
C LYS A 31 -2.49 2.92 -7.49
N TYR A 32 -2.90 1.99 -6.64
CA TYR A 32 -3.75 2.21 -5.49
C TYR A 32 -3.06 1.72 -4.22
N LEU A 33 -3.36 2.38 -3.11
CA LEU A 33 -2.90 1.99 -1.77
C LEU A 33 -4.07 1.35 -1.03
N SER A 34 -3.93 0.10 -0.61
CA SER A 34 -4.92 -0.52 0.29
C SER A 34 -4.81 0.07 1.69
N ALA A 35 -5.94 0.31 2.35
CA ALA A 35 -5.95 0.70 3.76
C ALA A 35 -5.35 -0.38 4.69
N VAL A 36 -5.35 -1.65 4.27
CA VAL A 36 -4.65 -2.74 4.99
C VAL A 36 -3.15 -2.54 4.92
N VAL A 37 -2.61 -2.28 3.72
CA VAL A 37 -1.18 -1.97 3.52
C VAL A 37 -0.78 -0.72 4.31
N LEU A 38 -1.63 0.31 4.32
CA LEU A 38 -1.41 1.49 5.17
C LEU A 38 -1.34 1.15 6.67
N MET A 39 -2.26 0.32 7.16
CA MET A 39 -2.26 -0.15 8.55
C MET A 39 -0.96 -0.89 8.88
N GLU A 40 -0.52 -1.81 8.02
CA GLU A 40 0.70 -2.60 8.20
C GLU A 40 1.96 -1.73 8.19
N LEU A 41 2.09 -0.82 7.22
CA LEU A 41 3.18 0.16 7.18
C LEU A 41 3.20 1.04 8.44
N SER A 42 2.02 1.45 8.92
CA SER A 42 1.91 2.25 10.15
C SER A 42 2.32 1.45 11.38
N ALA A 43 1.97 0.16 11.45
CA ALA A 43 2.35 -0.73 12.54
C ALA A 43 3.87 -0.97 12.59
N GLY A 44 4.53 -1.02 11.42
CA GLY A 44 5.99 -1.16 11.31
C GLY A 44 6.78 0.14 11.51
N ALA A 45 6.13 1.30 11.60
CA ALA A 45 6.80 2.60 11.68
C ALA A 45 7.15 3.00 13.13
N PHE A 46 8.30 2.52 13.60
CA PHE A 46 8.71 2.70 15.00
C PHE A 46 9.25 4.10 15.33
N SER A 47 9.99 4.73 14.41
CA SER A 47 10.57 6.06 14.65
C SER A 47 9.69 7.20 14.12
N ALA A 48 9.96 8.42 14.59
CA ALA A 48 9.29 9.62 14.06
C ALA A 48 9.56 9.84 12.56
N ARG A 49 10.75 9.43 12.09
CA ARG A 49 11.14 9.46 10.68
C ARG A 49 10.29 8.48 9.87
N ASP A 50 10.14 7.24 10.32
CA ASP A 50 9.40 6.20 9.59
C ASP A 50 7.92 6.60 9.47
N ARG A 51 7.34 7.09 10.57
CA ARG A 51 5.95 7.58 10.57
C ARG A 51 5.76 8.75 9.60
N ARG A 52 6.79 9.59 9.43
CA ARG A 52 6.75 10.68 8.45
C ARG A 52 6.77 10.13 7.03
N LEU A 53 7.62 9.14 6.73
CA LEU A 53 7.66 8.51 5.41
C LEU A 53 6.32 7.84 5.05
N VAL A 54 5.72 7.09 5.98
CA VAL A 54 4.39 6.49 5.77
C VAL A 54 3.32 7.56 5.49
N ARG A 55 3.34 8.69 6.21
CA ARG A 55 2.43 9.82 5.93
C ARG A 55 2.65 10.42 4.53
N GLU A 56 3.90 10.53 4.08
CA GLU A 56 4.22 11.06 2.74
C GLU A 56 3.69 10.13 1.65
N VAL A 57 3.89 8.82 1.77
CA VAL A 57 3.29 7.81 0.88
C VAL A 57 1.77 7.93 0.87
N THR A 58 1.14 7.91 2.05
CA THR A 58 -0.32 8.02 2.19
C THR A 58 -0.87 9.28 1.53
N SER A 59 -0.20 10.41 1.75
CA SER A 59 -0.60 11.71 1.19
C SER A 59 -0.54 11.72 -0.34
N ALA A 60 0.43 11.02 -0.94
CA ALA A 60 0.53 10.92 -2.40
C ALA A 60 -0.68 10.21 -3.02
N PHE A 61 -1.19 9.15 -2.38
CA PHE A 61 -2.38 8.43 -2.84
C PHE A 61 -3.69 9.15 -2.52
N ALA A 62 -3.79 9.76 -1.32
CA ALA A 62 -4.97 10.50 -0.91
C ALA A 62 -5.28 11.70 -1.83
N LYS A 63 -4.24 12.43 -2.24
CA LYS A 63 -4.37 13.60 -3.14
C LYS A 63 -5.03 13.28 -4.49
N VAL A 64 -4.98 12.02 -4.91
CA VAL A 64 -5.53 11.57 -6.20
C VAL A 64 -6.69 10.58 -6.01
N ASP A 65 -7.22 10.46 -4.80
CA ASP A 65 -8.33 9.56 -4.42
C ASP A 65 -8.07 8.09 -4.77
N ARG A 66 -6.88 7.59 -4.40
CA ARG A 66 -6.44 6.22 -4.71
C ARG A 66 -6.14 5.38 -3.48
N ILE A 67 -6.84 5.66 -2.37
CA ILE A 67 -6.83 4.79 -1.21
C ILE A 67 -8.05 3.87 -1.29
N LEU A 68 -7.83 2.56 -1.31
CA LEU A 68 -8.90 1.57 -1.29
C LEU A 68 -9.27 1.29 0.16
N LEU A 69 -10.54 1.47 0.49
CA LEU A 69 -11.10 1.20 1.81
C LEU A 69 -11.89 -0.11 1.75
N PRO A 70 -11.35 -1.23 2.27
CA PRO A 70 -12.08 -2.49 2.32
C PRO A 70 -13.35 -2.35 3.14
N THR A 71 -14.45 -2.86 2.62
CA THR A 71 -15.71 -2.98 3.34
C THR A 71 -15.74 -4.30 4.12
N VAL A 72 -16.74 -4.45 5.00
CA VAL A 72 -16.99 -5.72 5.69
C VAL A 72 -17.12 -6.87 4.69
N THR A 73 -17.87 -6.67 3.60
CA THR A 73 -18.06 -7.67 2.54
C THR A 73 -16.74 -8.11 1.90
N ILE A 74 -15.79 -7.20 1.68
CA ILE A 74 -14.47 -7.58 1.14
C ILE A 74 -13.74 -8.53 2.09
N TYR A 75 -13.85 -8.34 3.40
CA TYR A 75 -13.25 -9.27 4.36
C TYR A 75 -13.97 -10.61 4.43
N GLU A 76 -15.29 -10.63 4.29
CA GLU A 76 -16.07 -11.88 4.18
C GLU A 76 -15.61 -12.70 2.96
N GLU A 77 -15.52 -12.05 1.79
CA GLU A 77 -15.05 -12.67 0.55
C GLU A 77 -13.59 -13.14 0.66
N ALA A 78 -12.72 -12.35 1.30
CA ALA A 78 -11.34 -12.75 1.54
C ALA A 78 -11.26 -14.01 2.42
N GLY A 79 -12.12 -14.13 3.43
CA GLY A 79 -12.22 -15.34 4.24
C GLY A 79 -12.56 -16.59 3.43
N ASP A 80 -13.46 -16.45 2.44
CA ASP A 80 -13.81 -17.54 1.52
C ASP A 80 -12.65 -17.94 0.60
N VAL A 81 -11.80 -16.99 0.19
CA VAL A 81 -10.58 -17.27 -0.56
C VAL A 81 -9.57 -18.03 0.29
N LEU A 82 -9.37 -17.63 1.55
CA LEU A 82 -8.40 -18.25 2.46
C LEU A 82 -8.78 -19.68 2.90
N ARG A 83 -10.07 -20.03 2.85
CA ARG A 83 -10.56 -21.36 3.20
C ARG A 83 -10.22 -22.44 2.15
N ARG A 84 -9.88 -22.04 0.93
CA ARG A 84 -9.54 -22.95 -0.18
C ARG A 84 -8.11 -23.47 -0.07
#